data_AF-A0A383W069-F1
#
_entry.id   AF-A0A383W069-F1
#
_cell.length_a   1.000
_cell.length_b   1.000
_cell.length_c   1.000
_cell.angle_alpha   90.00
_cell.angle_beta   90.00
_cell.angle_gamma   90.00
#
_symmetry.space_group_name_H-M   'P 1'
#
loop_
_entity.id
_entity.type
_entity.pdbx_description
1 polymer ?
#
loop_
_entity_poly.entity_id
_entity_poly.type
_entity_poly.pdbx_seq_one_letter_code
_entity_poly.pdbx_strand_id
1 'polypeptide(L)'
;MGCVCKLLAEWAPTSPAAADVRSRIRGVILDSSPANVTADVFSRALVAAALARPAEGIEESAGWLVKPTTAVIGRVLEIPTYKKQLRAMEQSWLQHAPPCPKLFLYSDADALIQPAAVEAFMEQLGRAGSETSRHKWGDSEHVSHFRQYPEEYTQQLVQFVKRVLPEQQVLTEQQDVPTQQQVLPEQQQQQLVQQA
;
A
#
# COMPACT_ATOMS: atom_id res chain seq x y z
N MET A 1 -20.31 20.91 15.97
CA MET A 1 -19.56 21.07 14.69
C MET A 1 -18.06 21.39 14.85
N GLY A 2 -17.49 21.48 16.07
CA GLY A 2 -16.09 21.94 16.24
C GLY A 2 -14.98 20.88 16.26
N CYS A 3 -15.29 19.60 16.56
CA CYS A 3 -14.25 18.57 16.70
C CYS A 3 -13.81 17.99 15.35
N VAL A 4 -14.76 17.68 14.46
CA VAL A 4 -14.48 17.13 13.12
C VAL A 4 -13.70 18.13 12.25
N CYS A 5 -14.05 19.42 12.26
CA CYS A 5 -13.32 20.43 11.50
C CYS A 5 -11.88 20.65 12.02
N LYS A 6 -11.66 20.53 13.34
CA LYS A 6 -10.30 20.58 13.92
C LYS A 6 -9.47 19.37 13.51
N LEU A 7 -10.03 18.16 13.60
CA LEU A 7 -9.35 16.93 13.15
C LEU A 7 -9.03 16.99 11.66
N LEU A 8 -9.96 17.44 10.81
CA LEU A 8 -9.70 17.59 9.38
C LEU A 8 -8.64 18.67 9.07
N ALA A 9 -8.56 19.73 9.88
CA ALA A 9 -7.54 20.76 9.74
C ALA A 9 -6.15 20.29 10.23
N GLU A 10 -6.10 19.50 11.30
CA GLU A 10 -4.87 18.89 11.83
C GLU A 10 -4.24 17.92 10.82
N TRP A 11 -5.05 17.26 10.00
CA TRP A 11 -4.61 16.35 8.94
C TRP A 11 -4.65 16.95 7.55
N ALA A 12 -4.83 18.27 7.44
CA ALA A 12 -4.69 18.96 6.16
C ALA A 12 -3.29 18.67 5.57
N PRO A 13 -3.15 18.49 4.24
CA PRO A 13 -1.86 18.17 3.62
C PRO A 13 -0.75 19.16 3.99
N THR A 14 -1.09 20.41 4.26
CA THR A 14 -0.15 21.48 4.63
C THR A 14 0.14 21.58 6.13
N SER A 15 -0.46 20.74 6.99
CA SER A 15 -0.27 20.83 8.43
C SER A 15 1.15 20.40 8.85
N PRO A 16 1.71 20.97 9.94
CA PRO A 16 3.01 20.54 10.48
C PRO A 16 3.03 19.06 10.87
N ALA A 17 1.93 18.54 11.42
CA ALA A 17 1.81 17.12 11.78
C ALA A 17 1.89 16.22 10.53
N ALA A 18 1.19 16.57 9.45
CA ALA A 18 1.26 15.83 8.20
C ALA A 18 2.66 15.93 7.56
N ALA A 19 3.32 17.09 7.64
CA ALA A 19 4.68 17.28 7.16
C ALA A 19 5.70 16.42 7.94
N ASP A 20 5.56 16.34 9.26
CA ASP A 20 6.40 15.54 10.13
C ASP A 20 6.22 14.02 9.91
N VAL A 21 5.01 13.55 9.61
CA VAL A 21 4.80 12.15 9.17
C VAL A 21 5.49 11.91 7.83
N ARG A 22 5.29 12.80 6.85
CA ARG A 22 5.89 12.65 5.51
C ARG A 22 7.41 12.64 5.52
N SER A 23 8.05 13.44 6.38
CA SER A 23 9.52 13.48 6.49
C SER A 23 10.12 12.16 7.00
N ARG A 24 9.32 11.36 7.71
CA ARG A 24 9.72 10.06 8.25
C ARG A 24 9.49 8.90 7.27
N ILE A 25 8.70 9.11 6.21
CA ILE A 25 8.46 8.09 5.17
C ILE A 25 9.72 7.95 4.32
N ARG A 26 10.28 6.73 4.31
CA ARG A 26 11.52 6.42 3.58
C ARG A 26 11.29 5.85 2.19
N GLY A 27 10.12 5.30 1.93
CA GLY A 27 9.73 4.82 0.61
C GLY A 27 8.23 4.57 0.54
N VAL A 28 7.69 4.58 -0.67
CA VAL A 28 6.28 4.24 -0.95
C VAL A 28 6.23 3.11 -1.97
N ILE A 29 5.42 2.10 -1.70
CA ILE A 29 5.13 1.02 -2.65
C ILE A 29 3.70 1.20 -3.11
N LEU A 30 3.50 1.23 -4.42
CA LEU A 30 2.20 1.29 -5.06
C LEU A 30 1.97 -0.03 -5.78
N ASP A 31 0.97 -0.77 -5.31
CA ASP A 31 0.48 -1.99 -5.95
C ASP A 31 -0.77 -1.65 -6.75
N SER A 32 -0.72 -1.91 -8.06
CA SER A 32 -1.82 -1.72 -9.01
C SER A 32 -2.43 -0.31 -8.91
N SER A 33 -1.56 0.71 -8.91
CA SER A 33 -1.92 2.10 -8.61
C SER A 33 -0.89 3.08 -9.20
N PRO A 34 -1.29 4.31 -9.59
CA PRO A 34 -2.63 4.89 -9.47
C PRO A 34 -3.61 4.47 -10.57
N ALA A 35 -4.89 4.61 -10.26
CA ALA A 35 -6.00 4.38 -11.19
C ALA A 35 -6.43 5.67 -11.89
N ASN A 36 -6.61 5.63 -13.21
CA ASN A 36 -7.46 6.60 -13.88
C ASN A 36 -8.92 6.19 -13.64
N VAL A 37 -9.60 6.87 -12.71
CA VAL A 37 -10.99 6.56 -12.34
C VAL A 37 -11.92 7.00 -13.47
N THR A 38 -12.12 6.10 -14.42
CA THR A 38 -13.13 6.24 -15.47
C THR A 38 -14.44 5.62 -15.02
N ALA A 39 -15.55 6.05 -15.64
CA ALA A 39 -16.87 5.46 -15.36
C ALA A 39 -16.89 3.96 -15.62
N ASP A 40 -16.16 3.52 -16.64
CA ASP A 40 -16.03 2.12 -17.02
C ASP A 40 -15.29 1.31 -15.95
N VAL A 41 -14.08 1.73 -15.56
CA VAL A 41 -13.28 1.05 -14.52
C VAL A 41 -14.06 0.94 -13.21
N PHE A 42 -14.71 2.04 -12.79
CA PHE A 42 -15.52 2.03 -11.57
C PHE A 42 -16.72 1.09 -11.68
N SER A 43 -17.38 1.04 -12.84
CA SER A 43 -18.54 0.17 -13.06
C SER A 43 -18.16 -1.30 -13.05
N ARG A 44 -17.06 -1.65 -13.73
CA ARG A 44 -16.54 -3.02 -13.73
C ARG A 44 -16.16 -3.45 -12.32
N ALA A 45 -15.46 -2.61 -11.56
CA ALA A 45 -15.13 -2.88 -10.15
C ALA A 45 -16.38 -3.05 -9.27
N LEU A 46 -17.38 -2.16 -9.42
CA LEU A 46 -18.61 -2.22 -8.63
C LEU A 46 -19.42 -3.49 -8.93
N VAL A 47 -19.58 -3.84 -10.21
CA VAL A 47 -20.33 -5.04 -10.63
C VAL A 47 -19.58 -6.30 -10.24
N ALA A 48 -18.26 -6.35 -10.40
CA ALA A 48 -17.43 -7.48 -9.99
C ALA A 48 -17.56 -7.74 -8.47
N ALA A 49 -17.46 -6.68 -7.66
CA ALA A 49 -17.64 -6.76 -6.21
C ALA A 49 -19.06 -7.24 -5.83
N ALA A 50 -20.10 -6.69 -6.48
CA ALA A 50 -21.48 -7.07 -6.21
C ALA A 50 -21.78 -8.54 -6.56
N LEU A 51 -21.13 -9.07 -7.60
CA LEU A 51 -21.28 -10.45 -8.05
C LEU A 51 -20.27 -11.41 -7.41
N ALA A 52 -19.36 -10.92 -6.56
CA ALA A 52 -18.23 -11.68 -6.00
C ALA A 52 -17.43 -12.42 -7.09
N ARG A 53 -17.14 -11.73 -8.21
CA ARG A 53 -16.39 -12.25 -9.36
C ARG A 53 -15.14 -11.41 -9.60
N PRO A 54 -14.13 -11.95 -10.31
CA PRO A 54 -13.04 -11.15 -10.85
C PRO A 54 -13.56 -10.01 -11.73
N ALA A 55 -12.81 -8.91 -11.80
CA ALA A 55 -13.14 -7.80 -12.68
C ALA A 55 -12.83 -8.13 -14.15
N GLU A 56 -11.87 -9.02 -14.33
CA GLU A 56 -11.51 -9.68 -15.57
C GLU A 56 -12.72 -10.46 -16.12
N GLY A 57 -13.10 -10.18 -17.37
CA GLY A 57 -14.25 -10.85 -18.02
C GLY A 57 -15.64 -10.46 -17.49
N ILE A 58 -15.74 -9.46 -16.59
CA ILE A 58 -17.06 -9.03 -16.07
C ILE A 58 -17.94 -8.39 -17.15
N GLU A 59 -17.33 -7.77 -18.16
CA GLU A 59 -18.07 -7.18 -19.28
C GLU A 59 -18.67 -8.26 -20.19
N GLU A 60 -17.98 -9.39 -20.37
CA GLU A 60 -18.48 -10.53 -21.15
C GLU A 60 -19.60 -11.25 -20.40
N SER A 61 -19.42 -11.49 -19.09
CA SER A 61 -20.36 -12.28 -18.28
C SER A 61 -21.56 -11.47 -17.76
N ALA A 62 -21.40 -10.17 -17.54
CA ALA A 62 -22.38 -9.29 -16.92
C ALA A 62 -22.47 -7.92 -17.61
N GLY A 63 -22.13 -7.82 -18.90
CA GLY A 63 -22.18 -6.56 -19.66
C GLY A 63 -23.55 -5.85 -19.64
N TRP A 64 -24.64 -6.62 -19.46
CA TRP A 64 -25.99 -6.08 -19.30
C TRP A 64 -26.16 -5.26 -18.01
N LEU A 65 -25.36 -5.50 -16.98
CA LEU A 65 -25.25 -4.69 -15.76
C LEU A 65 -24.17 -3.61 -15.88
N VAL A 66 -23.03 -3.94 -16.47
CA VAL A 66 -21.91 -2.99 -16.61
C VAL A 66 -22.34 -1.76 -17.41
N LYS A 67 -22.95 -1.93 -18.59
CA LYS A 67 -23.35 -0.82 -19.47
C LYS A 67 -24.28 0.23 -18.81
N PRO A 68 -25.43 -0.15 -18.22
CA PRO A 68 -26.27 0.84 -17.55
C PRO A 68 -25.58 1.48 -16.34
N THR A 69 -24.76 0.71 -15.61
CA THR A 69 -23.98 1.21 -14.47
C THR A 69 -22.96 2.26 -14.91
N THR A 70 -22.25 2.01 -16.03
CA THR A 70 -21.33 2.97 -16.66
C THR A 70 -22.03 4.25 -17.08
N ALA A 71 -23.24 4.17 -17.62
CA ALA A 71 -24.01 5.36 -17.98
C ALA A 71 -24.41 6.20 -16.76
N VAL A 72 -24.80 5.56 -15.65
CA VAL A 72 -25.15 6.25 -14.40
C VAL A 72 -23.91 6.88 -13.76
N ILE A 73 -22.85 6.08 -13.57
CA ILE A 73 -21.59 6.55 -12.98
C ILE A 73 -20.95 7.63 -13.84
N GLY A 74 -21.02 7.54 -15.17
CA GLY A 74 -20.57 8.59 -16.07
C GLY A 74 -21.20 9.94 -15.73
N ARG A 75 -22.52 10.01 -15.57
CA ARG A 75 -23.22 11.24 -15.16
C ARG A 75 -22.81 11.71 -13.77
N VAL A 76 -22.62 10.80 -12.82
CA VAL A 76 -22.16 11.14 -11.46
C VAL A 76 -20.74 11.71 -11.49
N LEU A 77 -19.82 11.07 -12.21
CA LEU A 77 -18.46 11.54 -12.41
C LEU A 77 -18.40 12.85 -13.21
N GLU A 78 -19.47 13.23 -13.91
CA GLU A 78 -19.57 14.53 -14.58
C GLU A 78 -19.93 15.69 -13.66
N ILE A 79 -20.48 15.41 -12.48
CA ILE A 79 -20.83 16.44 -11.50
C ILE A 79 -19.56 17.20 -11.09
N PRO A 80 -19.56 18.55 -11.17
CA PRO A 80 -18.37 19.37 -10.95
C PRO A 80 -17.66 19.10 -9.62
N THR A 81 -18.43 18.84 -8.56
CA THR A 81 -17.88 18.53 -7.23
C THR A 81 -17.03 17.27 -7.26
N TYR A 82 -17.52 16.17 -7.84
CA TYR A 82 -16.75 14.92 -7.91
C TYR A 82 -15.54 15.06 -8.82
N LYS A 83 -15.67 15.69 -10.00
CA LYS A 83 -14.53 16.01 -10.88
C LYS A 83 -13.46 16.81 -10.16
N LYS A 84 -13.87 17.84 -9.42
CA LYS A 84 -12.95 18.69 -8.66
C LYS A 84 -12.23 17.89 -7.58
N GLN A 85 -12.93 17.02 -6.86
CA GLN A 85 -12.32 16.19 -5.81
C GLN A 85 -11.32 15.17 -6.37
N LEU A 86 -11.65 14.48 -7.47
CA LEU A 86 -10.73 13.53 -8.11
C LEU A 86 -9.45 14.21 -8.58
N ARG A 87 -9.58 15.36 -9.26
CA ARG A 87 -8.43 16.16 -9.68
C ARG A 87 -7.64 16.68 -8.49
N ALA A 88 -8.32 17.14 -7.43
CA ALA A 88 -7.64 17.63 -6.23
C ALA A 88 -6.83 16.51 -5.55
N MET A 89 -7.34 15.27 -5.55
CA MET A 89 -6.63 14.11 -5.02
C MET A 89 -5.36 13.80 -5.83
N GLU A 90 -5.48 13.74 -7.16
CA GLU A 90 -4.34 13.53 -8.07
C GLU A 90 -3.28 14.62 -7.92
N GLN A 91 -3.70 15.89 -7.93
CA GLN A 91 -2.81 17.04 -7.74
C GLN A 91 -2.17 17.04 -6.36
N SER A 92 -2.91 16.63 -5.32
CA SER A 92 -2.35 16.53 -3.97
C SER A 92 -1.21 15.52 -3.90
N TRP A 93 -1.31 14.39 -4.62
CA TRP A 93 -0.21 13.44 -4.73
C TRP A 93 1.01 14.05 -5.44
N LEU A 94 0.82 14.75 -6.56
CA LEU A 94 1.94 15.37 -7.26
C LEU A 94 2.64 16.47 -6.44
N GLN A 95 1.88 17.21 -5.62
CA GLN A 95 2.40 18.35 -4.86
C GLN A 95 2.92 17.98 -3.46
N HIS A 96 2.28 17.01 -2.80
CA HIS A 96 2.50 16.70 -1.39
C HIS A 96 2.92 15.26 -1.14
N ALA A 97 3.22 14.47 -2.19
CA ALA A 97 3.79 13.14 -1.99
C ALA A 97 5.10 13.25 -1.19
N PRO A 98 5.39 12.27 -0.32
CA PRO A 98 6.65 12.23 0.39
C PRO A 98 7.83 12.26 -0.59
N PRO A 99 8.88 13.08 -0.34
CA PRO A 99 10.06 13.19 -1.19
C PRO A 99 11.00 11.99 -0.95
N CYS A 100 10.52 10.80 -1.28
CA CYS A 100 11.20 9.53 -1.10
C CYS A 100 11.08 8.65 -2.35
N PRO A 101 11.93 7.61 -2.49
CA PRO A 101 11.83 6.64 -3.58
C PRO A 101 10.49 5.92 -3.61
N LYS A 102 10.00 5.63 -4.82
CA LYS A 102 8.70 4.98 -5.05
C LYS A 102 8.87 3.73 -5.90
N LEU A 103 8.23 2.63 -5.50
CA LEU A 103 8.17 1.38 -6.25
C LEU A 103 6.76 1.17 -6.79
N PHE A 104 6.65 0.95 -8.10
CA PHE A 104 5.40 0.65 -8.78
C PHE A 104 5.37 -0.82 -9.18
N LEU A 105 4.33 -1.52 -8.75
CA LEU A 105 4.07 -2.93 -9.03
C LEU A 105 2.76 -3.01 -9.82
N TYR A 106 2.82 -3.44 -11.08
CA TYR A 106 1.66 -3.45 -11.99
C TYR A 106 1.81 -4.49 -13.10
N SER A 107 0.76 -4.70 -13.90
CA SER A 107 0.74 -5.75 -14.93
C SER A 107 0.05 -5.30 -16.20
N ASP A 108 0.50 -5.82 -17.35
CA ASP A 108 -0.19 -5.63 -18.63
C ASP A 108 -1.56 -6.32 -18.70
N ALA A 109 -1.81 -7.32 -17.84
CA ALA A 109 -3.09 -8.02 -17.73
C ALA A 109 -4.06 -7.42 -16.70
N ASP A 110 -3.70 -6.30 -16.05
CA ASP A 110 -4.59 -5.62 -15.12
C ASP A 110 -5.78 -4.99 -15.87
N ALA A 111 -6.95 -5.60 -15.73
CA ALA A 111 -8.16 -5.15 -16.43
C ALA A 111 -8.67 -3.80 -15.92
N LEU A 112 -8.34 -3.40 -14.69
CA LEU A 112 -8.84 -2.18 -14.06
C LEU A 112 -7.87 -1.00 -14.20
N ILE A 113 -6.57 -1.27 -14.08
CA ILE A 113 -5.52 -0.25 -14.05
C ILE A 113 -4.64 -0.39 -15.27
N GLN A 114 -4.87 0.49 -16.24
CA GLN A 114 -4.07 0.48 -17.46
C GLN A 114 -2.59 0.80 -17.13
N PRO A 115 -1.63 -0.04 -17.59
CA PRO A 115 -0.20 0.20 -17.44
C PRO A 115 0.24 1.62 -17.84
N ALA A 116 -0.36 2.13 -18.93
CA ALA A 116 -0.07 3.47 -19.44
C ALA A 116 -0.40 4.58 -18.43
N ALA A 117 -1.44 4.42 -17.62
CA ALA A 117 -1.79 5.39 -16.58
C ALA A 117 -0.75 5.41 -15.45
N VAL A 118 -0.28 4.22 -15.04
CA VAL A 118 0.79 4.08 -14.05
C VAL A 118 2.07 4.73 -14.57
N GLU A 119 2.46 4.42 -15.80
CA GLU A 119 3.68 4.94 -16.43
C GLU A 119 3.64 6.47 -16.63
N ALA A 120 2.49 7.02 -17.05
CA ALA A 120 2.32 8.47 -17.16
C ALA A 120 2.46 9.17 -15.80
N PHE A 121 1.90 8.58 -14.74
CA PHE A 121 2.02 9.14 -13.39
C PHE A 121 3.45 9.02 -12.84
N MET A 122 4.12 7.90 -13.07
CA MET A 122 5.54 7.71 -12.75
C MET A 122 6.41 8.79 -13.41
N GLU A 123 6.14 9.09 -14.68
CA GLU A 123 6.87 10.12 -15.42
C GLU A 123 6.62 11.52 -14.82
N GLN A 124 5.39 11.85 -14.46
CA GLN A 124 5.07 13.11 -13.81
C GLN A 124 5.80 13.26 -12.46
N LEU A 125 5.81 12.20 -11.64
CA LEU A 125 6.57 12.19 -10.38
C LEU A 125 8.08 12.32 -10.62
N GLY A 126 8.61 11.66 -11.65
CA GLY A 126 10.02 11.77 -12.03
C GLY A 126 10.40 13.20 -12.44
N ARG A 127 9.55 13.85 -13.24
CA ARG A 127 9.72 15.28 -13.61
C ARG A 127 9.64 16.22 -12.41
N ALA A 128 8.88 15.85 -11.39
CA ALA A 128 8.81 16.57 -10.11
C ALA A 128 9.98 16.25 -9.16
N GLY A 129 10.97 15.46 -9.58
CA GLY A 129 12.18 15.14 -8.82
C GLY A 129 12.05 13.95 -7.87
N SER A 130 10.98 13.15 -7.96
CA SER A 130 10.88 11.89 -7.21
C SER A 130 11.65 10.77 -7.90
N GLU A 131 12.42 10.00 -7.13
CA GLU A 131 12.98 8.73 -7.61
C GLU A 131 11.86 7.69 -7.74
N THR A 132 11.73 7.10 -8.94
CA THR A 132 10.74 6.05 -9.22
C THR A 132 11.44 4.80 -9.75
N SER A 133 10.91 3.65 -9.37
CA SER A 133 11.33 2.31 -9.80
C SER A 133 10.07 1.47 -10.08
N ARG A 134 10.18 0.46 -10.94
CA ARG A 134 9.03 -0.38 -11.31
C ARG A 134 9.39 -1.84 -11.48
N HIS A 135 8.38 -2.69 -11.27
CA HIS A 135 8.33 -4.05 -11.76
C HIS A 135 6.99 -4.26 -12.46
N LYS A 136 7.04 -4.71 -13.72
CA LYS A 136 5.86 -4.92 -14.57
C LYS A 136 5.74 -6.39 -14.95
N TRP A 137 4.66 -7.05 -14.52
CA TRP A 137 4.31 -8.39 -14.99
C TRP A 137 3.54 -8.34 -16.31
N GLY A 138 3.51 -9.45 -17.05
CA GLY A 138 2.79 -9.53 -18.31
C GLY A 138 1.35 -10.02 -18.18
N ASP A 139 1.06 -10.82 -17.16
CA ASP A 139 -0.10 -11.70 -17.12
C ASP A 139 -0.73 -11.86 -15.72
N SER A 140 -0.31 -11.05 -14.74
CA SER A 140 -0.95 -11.05 -13.43
C SER A 140 -2.17 -10.14 -13.39
N GLU A 141 -3.24 -10.65 -12.78
CA GLU A 141 -4.51 -9.93 -12.59
C GLU A 141 -4.38 -8.80 -11.56
N HIS A 142 -5.38 -7.91 -11.52
CA HIS A 142 -5.40 -6.78 -10.59
C HIS A 142 -5.26 -7.24 -9.12
N VAL A 143 -4.26 -6.72 -8.39
CA VAL A 143 -4.00 -7.06 -6.97
C VAL A 143 -3.74 -8.57 -6.74
N SER A 144 -3.37 -9.31 -7.79
CA SER A 144 -3.05 -10.74 -7.71
C SER A 144 -1.55 -11.04 -7.82
N HIS A 145 -0.70 -10.02 -8.00
CA HIS A 145 0.74 -10.17 -8.25
C HIS A 145 1.44 -11.06 -7.22
N PHE A 146 1.18 -10.86 -5.92
CA PHE A 146 1.75 -11.70 -4.86
C PHE A 146 1.22 -13.14 -4.89
N ARG A 147 -0.04 -13.36 -5.27
CA ARG A 147 -0.62 -14.71 -5.32
C ARG A 147 -0.04 -15.51 -6.48
N GLN A 148 0.21 -14.85 -7.61
CA GLN A 148 0.70 -15.47 -8.84
C GLN A 148 2.24 -15.59 -8.86
N TYR A 149 2.94 -14.60 -8.30
CA TYR A 149 4.41 -14.47 -8.33
C TYR A 149 4.98 -14.17 -6.93
N PRO A 150 4.78 -15.04 -5.92
CA PRO A 150 5.14 -14.74 -4.55
C PRO A 150 6.65 -14.54 -4.35
N GLU A 151 7.50 -15.30 -5.05
CA GLU A 151 8.95 -15.17 -4.98
C GLU A 151 9.43 -13.86 -5.60
N GLU A 152 9.05 -13.56 -6.85
CA GLU A 152 9.47 -12.31 -7.51
C GLU A 152 8.93 -11.08 -6.79
N TYR A 153 7.65 -11.10 -6.39
CA TYR A 153 7.03 -10.01 -5.66
C TYR A 153 7.80 -9.74 -4.36
N THR A 154 8.10 -10.79 -3.59
CA THR A 154 8.87 -10.68 -2.35
C THR A 154 10.28 -10.17 -2.61
N GLN A 155 10.94 -10.64 -3.67
CA GLN A 155 12.27 -10.16 -4.04
C GLN A 155 12.27 -8.65 -4.33
N GLN A 156 11.30 -8.16 -5.10
CA GLN A 156 11.17 -6.72 -5.38
C GLN A 156 10.97 -5.91 -4.09
N LEU A 157 10.12 -6.40 -3.18
CA LEU A 157 9.91 -5.74 -1.89
C LEU A 157 11.16 -5.71 -1.03
N VAL A 158 11.85 -6.85 -0.87
CA VAL A 158 13.06 -6.94 -0.04
C VAL A 158 14.16 -6.04 -0.59
N GLN A 159 14.38 -6.04 -1.89
CA GLN A 159 15.37 -5.17 -2.53
C GLN A 159 15.04 -3.68 -2.30
N PHE A 160 13.78 -3.30 -2.48
CA PHE A 160 13.35 -1.93 -2.26
C PHE A 160 13.48 -1.50 -0.79
N VAL A 161 13.01 -2.35 0.14
CA VAL A 161 13.07 -2.06 1.58
C VAL A 161 14.51 -1.93 2.06
N LYS A 162 15.41 -2.84 1.69
CA LYS A 162 16.85 -2.74 2.03
C LYS A 162 17.49 -1.47 1.50
N ARG A 163 17.03 -0.98 0.34
CA ARG A 163 17.52 0.26 -0.26
C ARG A 163 17.07 1.50 0.52
N VAL A 164 15.80 1.55 0.94
CA VAL A 164 15.22 2.75 1.57
C VAL A 164 15.34 2.78 3.09
N LEU A 165 15.44 1.62 3.72
CA LEU A 165 15.73 1.46 5.14
C LEU A 165 17.16 0.97 5.29
N PRO A 166 18.12 1.83 5.67
CA PRO A 166 19.42 1.33 6.09
C PRO A 166 19.21 0.40 7.29
N GLU A 167 19.85 -0.76 7.28
CA GLU A 167 19.87 -1.67 8.43
C GLU A 167 20.21 -0.85 9.68
N GLN A 168 19.25 -0.72 10.59
CA GLN A 168 19.60 -0.31 11.94
C GLN A 168 20.58 -1.38 12.41
N GLN A 169 21.81 -0.97 12.70
CA GLN A 169 22.75 -1.82 13.42
C GLN A 169 21.98 -2.35 14.61
N VAL A 170 21.62 -3.63 14.55
CA VAL A 170 21.03 -4.35 15.67
C VAL A 170 22.02 -4.10 16.78
N LEU A 171 21.60 -3.32 17.78
CA LEU A 171 22.19 -3.41 19.09
C LEU A 171 22.00 -4.88 19.45
N THR A 172 23.03 -5.67 19.17
CA THR A 172 23.36 -6.86 19.92
C THR A 172 23.49 -6.41 21.37
N GLU A 173 22.36 -6.22 22.03
CA GLU A 173 22.22 -6.56 23.43
C GLU A 173 22.40 -8.08 23.50
N GLN A 174 23.66 -8.51 23.40
CA GLN A 174 24.15 -9.58 24.22
C GLN A 174 24.01 -9.11 25.67
N GLN A 175 22.80 -9.20 26.22
CA GLN A 175 22.61 -9.28 27.65
C GLN A 175 22.36 -10.74 27.97
N ASP A 176 23.47 -11.37 28.37
CA ASP A 176 23.58 -12.48 29.30
C ASP A 176 22.26 -12.90 29.93
N VAL A 177 21.90 -14.16 29.69
CA VAL A 177 20.96 -14.91 30.50
C VAL A 177 21.69 -15.29 31.80
N PRO A 178 21.30 -14.83 33.00
CA PRO A 178 21.68 -15.54 34.21
C PRO A 178 20.65 -16.66 34.39
N THR A 179 21.03 -17.86 33.96
CA THR A 179 20.42 -19.10 34.46
C THR A 179 20.62 -19.14 35.98
N GLN A 180 19.62 -18.74 36.75
CA GLN A 180 19.56 -19.08 38.17
C GLN A 180 19.16 -20.55 38.29
N GLN A 181 20.14 -21.45 38.19
CA GLN A 181 20.04 -22.76 38.83
C GLN A 181 20.20 -22.53 40.33
N GLN A 182 19.09 -22.55 41.06
CA GLN A 182 19.10 -22.75 42.51
C GLN A 182 19.59 -24.18 42.79
N VAL A 183 20.91 -24.34 42.94
CA VAL A 183 21.49 -25.53 43.57
C VAL A 183 21.49 -25.29 45.07
N LEU A 184 20.66 -26.05 45.78
CA LEU A 184 20.59 -26.06 47.23
C LEU A 184 21.93 -26.58 47.81
N PRO A 185 22.51 -25.96 48.85
CA PRO A 185 23.77 -26.42 49.42
C PRO A 185 23.65 -27.86 49.96
N GLU A 186 24.59 -28.74 49.64
CA GLU A 186 24.62 -30.17 50.05
C GLU A 186 24.41 -30.39 51.56
N GLN A 187 24.74 -29.40 52.39
CA GLN A 187 24.56 -29.50 53.84
C GLN A 187 23.08 -29.55 54.26
N GLN A 188 22.16 -28.97 53.49
CA GLN A 188 20.71 -29.07 53.76
C GLN A 188 20.12 -30.41 53.29
N GLN A 189 20.71 -31.07 52.29
CA GLN A 189 20.27 -32.40 51.87
C GLN A 189 20.64 -33.48 52.89
N GLN A 190 21.78 -33.35 53.57
CA GLN A 190 22.19 -34.33 54.59
C GLN A 190 21.36 -34.24 55.88
N GLN A 191 20.82 -33.07 56.24
CA GLN A 191 19.94 -32.94 57.41
C GLN A 191 18.56 -33.58 57.21
N LEU A 192 18.02 -33.59 55.98
CA LEU A 192 16.72 -34.20 55.70
C LEU A 192 16.76 -35.73 55.69
N VAL A 193 17.91 -36.34 55.37
CA VAL A 193 18.07 -37.81 55.39
C VAL A 193 18.26 -38.34 56.82
N GLN A 194 18.73 -37.52 57.77
CA GLN A 194 18.89 -37.94 59.17
C GLN A 194 17.63 -37.74 60.03
N GLN A 195 16.58 -37.12 59.49
CA GLN A 195 15.31 -36.89 60.19
C GLN A 195 14.13 -37.69 59.61
N ALA A 196 14.38 -38.63 58.69
CA ALA A 196 13.39 -39.54 58.12
C ALA A 196 13.62 -40.98 58.56
#